data_AF-A0A6L7QJN9-F1
#
_entry.id   AF-A0A6L7QJN9-F1
#
_cell.length_a   1.000
_cell.length_b   1.000
_cell.length_c   1.000
_cell.angle_alpha   90.00
_cell.angle_beta   90.00
_cell.angle_gamma   90.00
#
_symmetry.space_group_name_H-M   'P 1'
#
loop_
_entity.id
_entity.type
_entity.pdbx_description
1 polymer ?
#
loop_
_entity_poly.entity_id
_entity_poly.type
_entity_poly.pdbx_seq_one_letter_code
_entity_poly.pdbx_strand_id
1 'polypeptide(L)'
;PKPYPLLAVEEPENYLYPELLIELAEEFRDYARRGGQVFVSTHSPNFLNGAELDEIFSLVKKDGFTSVRRASDSELLRALVAEGDLPGALWKQRLFEGIGLQ
;
A
#
# COMPACT_ATOMS: atom_id res chain seq x y z
N PRO A 1 -22.42 3.64 12.91
CA PRO A 1 -21.56 3.72 14.12
C PRO A 1 -20.50 4.82 13.91
N LYS A 2 -20.08 5.53 14.96
CA LYS A 2 -19.02 6.55 14.84
C LYS A 2 -17.68 5.82 14.56
N PRO A 3 -16.96 6.13 13.47
CA PRO A 3 -15.69 5.46 13.19
C PRO A 3 -14.71 5.66 14.35
N TYR A 4 -13.88 4.65 14.61
CA TYR A 4 -12.77 4.77 15.54
C TYR A 4 -11.81 5.85 15.03
N PRO A 5 -11.18 6.65 15.92
CA PRO A 5 -10.23 7.68 15.50
C PRO A 5 -9.08 7.10 14.65
N LEU A 6 -8.60 5.91 14.98
CA LEU A 6 -7.52 5.19 14.28
C LEU A 6 -7.82 3.69 14.28
N LEU A 7 -7.67 3.07 13.11
CA LEU A 7 -7.69 1.62 12.88
C LEU A 7 -6.31 1.22 12.35
N ALA A 8 -5.57 0.41 13.10
CA ALA A 8 -4.31 -0.16 12.65
C ALA A 8 -4.51 -1.67 12.41
N VAL A 9 -4.17 -2.13 11.21
CA VAL A 9 -4.30 -3.53 10.79
C VAL A 9 -2.94 -4.02 10.34
N GLU A 10 -2.49 -5.12 10.92
CA GLU A 10 -1.24 -5.76 10.54
C GLU A 10 -1.52 -6.95 9.62
N GLU A 11 -0.86 -6.99 8.47
CA GLU A 11 -0.87 -8.09 7.50
C GLU A 11 -2.28 -8.65 7.26
N PRO A 12 -3.22 -7.82 6.74
CA PRO A 12 -4.60 -8.23 6.53
C PRO A 12 -4.73 -9.44 5.60
N GLU A 13 -3.72 -9.73 4.78
CA GLU A 13 -3.64 -10.91 3.94
C GLU A 13 -3.62 -12.24 4.70
N ASN A 14 -3.28 -12.22 5.99
CA ASN A 14 -3.18 -13.44 6.78
C ASN A 14 -4.55 -14.12 6.91
N TYR A 15 -4.61 -15.38 6.49
CA TYR A 15 -5.81 -16.23 6.48
C TYR A 15 -6.96 -15.77 5.56
N LEU A 16 -6.70 -14.85 4.61
CA LEU A 16 -7.67 -14.44 3.59
C LEU A 16 -7.32 -14.98 2.20
N TYR A 17 -8.35 -15.17 1.39
CA TYR A 17 -8.19 -15.50 -0.02
C TYR A 17 -7.63 -14.29 -0.80
N PRO A 18 -6.61 -14.46 -1.65
CA PRO A 18 -5.98 -13.37 -2.39
C PRO A 18 -6.95 -12.49 -3.19
N GLU A 19 -8.03 -13.07 -3.68
CA GLU A 19 -9.05 -12.41 -4.50
C GLU A 19 -9.82 -11.34 -3.71
N LEU A 20 -9.88 -11.46 -2.38
CA LEU A 20 -10.60 -10.54 -1.49
C LEU A 20 -9.76 -9.32 -1.08
N LEU A 21 -8.45 -9.32 -1.35
CA LEU A 21 -7.55 -8.29 -0.82
C LEU A 21 -7.72 -6.93 -1.51
N ILE A 22 -8.14 -6.93 -2.77
CA ILE A 22 -8.43 -5.70 -3.51
C ILE A 22 -9.66 -5.02 -2.89
N GLU A 23 -10.76 -5.76 -2.75
CA GLU A 23 -12.00 -5.27 -2.13
C GLU A 23 -11.75 -4.81 -0.69
N LEU A 24 -10.91 -5.54 0.07
CA LEU A 24 -10.56 -5.15 1.43
C LEU A 24 -9.82 -3.80 1.50
N ALA A 25 -8.91 -3.53 0.56
CA ALA A 25 -8.22 -2.24 0.49
C ALA A 25 -9.21 -1.09 0.22
N GLU A 26 -10.18 -1.31 -0.67
CA GLU A 26 -11.26 -0.35 -0.96
C GLU A 26 -12.14 -0.08 0.27
N GLU A 27 -12.53 -1.12 1.01
CA GLU A 27 -13.30 -1.00 2.25
C GLU A 27 -12.55 -0.21 3.33
N PHE A 28 -11.22 -0.37 3.42
CA PHE A 28 -10.40 0.43 4.33
C PHE A 28 -10.34 1.91 3.90
N ARG A 29 -10.22 2.20 2.61
CA ARG A 29 -10.29 3.57 2.09
C ARG A 29 -11.63 4.22 2.40
N ASP A 30 -12.73 3.50 2.15
CA ASP A 30 -14.07 4.00 2.44
C ASP A 30 -14.32 4.14 3.94
N TYR A 31 -13.76 3.25 4.77
CA TYR A 31 -13.74 3.43 6.22
C TYR A 31 -13.08 4.77 6.60
N ALA A 32 -11.90 5.06 6.07
CA ALA A 32 -11.14 6.27 6.36
C ALA A 32 -11.90 7.55 5.92
N ARG A 33 -12.52 7.52 4.73
CA ARG A 33 -13.34 8.63 4.19
C ARG A 33 -14.52 9.02 5.08
N ARG A 34 -15.03 8.11 5.92
CA ARG A 34 -16.09 8.41 6.90
C ARG A 34 -15.60 9.18 8.14
N GLY A 35 -14.31 9.53 8.20
CA GLY A 35 -13.73 10.39 9.23
C GLY A 35 -12.82 9.68 10.24
N GLY A 36 -12.34 8.47 9.93
CA GLY A 36 -11.32 7.76 10.72
C GLY A 36 -9.97 7.73 9.99
N GLN A 37 -8.90 7.34 10.68
CA GLN A 37 -7.61 7.03 10.04
C GLN A 37 -7.42 5.51 9.96
N VAL A 38 -6.87 5.01 8.85
CA VAL A 38 -6.53 3.58 8.70
C VAL A 38 -5.05 3.46 8.37
N PHE A 39 -4.34 2.61 9.11
CA PHE A 39 -2.96 2.21 8.85
C PHE A 39 -2.93 0.72 8.61
N VAL A 40 -2.35 0.32 7.47
CA VAL A 40 -2.18 -1.09 7.11
C VAL A 40 -0.70 -1.35 6.90
N SER A 41 -0.15 -2.36 7.56
CA SER A 41 1.12 -2.96 7.15
C SER A 41 0.83 -4.20 6.32
N THR A 42 1.55 -4.36 5.21
CA THR A 42 1.36 -5.51 4.31
C THR A 42 2.64 -5.77 3.53
N HIS A 43 2.87 -7.03 3.21
CA HIS A 43 3.87 -7.45 2.23
C HIS A 43 3.20 -8.02 0.96
N SER A 44 1.87 -8.02 0.90
CA SER A 44 1.08 -8.59 -0.18
C SER A 44 0.98 -7.66 -1.39
N PRO A 45 1.53 -8.04 -2.55
CA PRO A 45 1.33 -7.26 -3.77
C PRO A 45 -0.14 -7.27 -4.22
N ASN A 46 -0.88 -8.33 -3.89
CA ASN A 46 -2.29 -8.42 -4.27
C ASN A 46 -3.12 -7.38 -3.51
N PHE A 47 -2.78 -7.08 -2.24
CA PHE A 47 -3.39 -5.98 -1.49
C PHE A 47 -3.01 -4.62 -2.11
N LEU A 48 -1.74 -4.42 -2.46
CA LEU A 48 -1.29 -3.17 -3.10
C LEU A 48 -2.02 -2.86 -4.41
N ASN A 49 -2.49 -3.88 -5.14
CA ASN A 49 -3.27 -3.66 -6.37
C ASN A 49 -4.61 -2.94 -6.13
N GLY A 50 -5.17 -2.99 -4.92
CA GLY A 50 -6.38 -2.26 -4.55
C GLY A 50 -6.13 -0.87 -3.98
N ALA A 51 -4.86 -0.50 -3.72
CA ALA A 51 -4.49 0.79 -3.14
C ALA A 51 -4.15 1.84 -4.22
N GLU A 52 -4.47 3.10 -3.96
CA GLU A 52 -4.03 4.23 -4.79
C GLU A 52 -2.57 4.59 -4.44
N LEU A 53 -1.80 5.16 -5.39
CA LEU A 53 -0.36 5.42 -5.17
C LEU A 53 -0.08 6.39 -4.01
N ASP A 54 -0.99 7.32 -3.72
CA ASP A 54 -0.88 8.28 -2.62
C ASP A 54 -1.14 7.65 -1.24
N GLU A 55 -1.73 6.44 -1.23
CA GLU A 55 -2.00 5.65 -0.03
C GLU A 55 -0.84 4.69 0.31
N ILE A 56 0.07 4.45 -0.63
CA ILE A 56 1.16 3.50 -0.47
C ILE A 56 2.43 4.21 0.02
N PHE A 57 2.96 3.73 1.14
CA PHE A 57 4.22 4.20 1.71
C PHE A 57 5.19 3.04 1.84
N SER A 58 6.37 3.17 1.21
CA SER A 58 7.47 2.23 1.35
C SER A 58 8.38 2.61 2.51
N LEU A 59 8.70 1.63 3.34
CA LEU A 59 9.63 1.75 4.45
C LEU A 59 10.97 1.16 4.00
N VAL A 60 12.00 2.00 3.91
CA VAL A 60 13.33 1.62 3.46
C VAL A 60 14.31 1.74 4.61
N LYS A 61 15.02 0.65 4.92
CA LYS A 61 16.05 0.62 5.96
C LYS A 61 17.43 0.72 5.34
N LYS A 62 18.21 1.72 5.75
CA LYS A 62 19.60 1.92 5.32
C LYS A 62 20.43 2.45 6.50
N ASP A 63 21.63 1.91 6.68
CA ASP A 63 22.59 2.33 7.73
C ASP A 63 21.99 2.38 9.15
N GLY A 64 21.06 1.46 9.46
CA GLY A 64 20.38 1.39 10.76
C GLY A 64 19.18 2.31 10.94
N PHE A 65 18.87 3.17 9.96
CA PHE A 65 17.74 4.10 9.99
C PHE A 65 16.66 3.70 8.98
N THR A 66 15.40 4.00 9.32
CA THR A 66 14.25 3.80 8.42
C THR A 66 13.82 5.14 7.84
N SER A 67 13.70 5.20 6.52
CA SER A 67 13.07 6.31 5.81
C SER A 67 11.75 5.87 5.19
N VAL A 68 10.76 6.77 5.20
CA VAL A 68 9.47 6.56 4.54
C VAL A 68 9.47 7.28 3.19
N ARG A 69 8.93 6.63 2.17
CA ARG A 69 8.75 7.17 0.82
C ARG A 69 7.31 6.94 0.38
N ARG A 70 6.63 7.98 -0.07
CA ARG A 70 5.30 7.84 -0.65
C ARG A 70 5.44 7.41 -2.11
N ALA A 71 4.70 6.37 -2.53
CA ALA A 71 4.82 5.84 -3.88
C ALA A 71 4.43 6.86 -4.95
N SER A 72 3.42 7.70 -4.64
CA SER A 72 3.01 8.80 -5.52
C SER A 72 4.09 9.85 -5.77
N ASP A 73 5.20 9.90 -5.02
CA ASP A 73 6.26 10.88 -5.25
C ASP A 73 7.17 10.49 -6.43
N SER A 74 7.19 9.20 -6.81
CA SER A 74 7.97 8.70 -7.95
C SER A 74 7.31 9.03 -9.29
N GLU A 75 8.02 9.78 -10.14
CA GLU A 75 7.59 10.05 -11.52
C GLU A 75 7.37 8.78 -12.34
N LEU A 76 8.24 7.79 -12.19
CA LEU A 76 8.14 6.51 -12.89
C LEU A 76 6.88 5.75 -12.49
N LEU A 77 6.61 5.59 -11.19
CA LEU A 77 5.44 4.86 -10.72
C LEU A 77 4.14 5.56 -11.16
N ARG A 78 4.08 6.89 -11.08
CA ARG A 78 2.93 7.66 -11.56
C ARG A 78 2.69 7.43 -13.06
N ALA A 79 3.74 7.47 -13.88
CA ALA A 79 3.63 7.25 -15.32
C ALA A 79 3.12 5.84 -15.64
N LEU A 80 3.68 4.81 -15.00
CA LEU A 80 3.28 3.42 -15.25
C LEU A 80 1.84 3.14 -14.80
N VAL A 81 1.44 3.61 -13.62
CA VAL A 81 0.05 3.46 -13.15
C VAL A 81 -0.92 4.24 -14.05
N ALA A 82 -0.53 5.40 -14.59
CA ALA A 82 -1.35 6.14 -15.55
C ALA A 82 -1.57 5.37 -16.87
N GLU A 83 -0.62 4.53 -17.27
CA GLU A 83 -0.75 3.62 -18.43
C GLU A 83 -1.49 2.31 -18.11
N GLY A 84 -1.93 2.13 -16.85
CA GLY A 84 -2.76 1.00 -16.42
C GLY A 84 -2.02 -0.11 -15.66
N ASP A 85 -0.73 0.05 -15.35
CA ASP A 85 -0.04 -0.89 -14.48
C ASP A 85 -0.60 -0.85 -13.05
N LEU A 86 -0.68 -2.02 -12.41
CA LEU A 86 -1.15 -2.12 -11.02
C LEU A 86 0.01 -1.95 -10.03
N PRO A 87 -0.18 -1.24 -8.89
CA PRO A 87 0.90 -0.99 -7.93
C PRO A 87 1.59 -2.26 -7.41
N GLY A 88 0.84 -3.33 -7.15
CA GLY A 88 1.41 -4.61 -6.73
C GLY A 88 2.23 -5.31 -7.82
N ALA A 89 1.88 -5.13 -9.09
CA ALA A 89 2.71 -5.61 -10.21
C ALA A 89 4.05 -4.86 -10.25
N LEU A 90 4.02 -3.54 -10.13
CA LEU A 90 5.22 -2.69 -10.07
C LEU A 90 6.10 -2.99 -8.85
N TRP A 91 5.48 -3.34 -7.71
CA TRP A 91 6.19 -3.81 -6.52
C TRP A 91 6.92 -5.12 -6.78
N LYS A 92 6.27 -6.10 -7.42
CA LYS A 92 6.89 -7.39 -7.80
C LYS A 92 8.07 -7.18 -8.75
N GLN A 93 8.01 -6.16 -9.61
CA GLN A 93 9.08 -5.75 -10.52
C GLN A 93 10.22 -4.98 -9.84
N ARG A 94 10.14 -4.73 -8.52
CA ARG A 94 11.17 -3.99 -7.74
C ARG A 94 11.34 -2.53 -8.19
N LEU A 95 10.27 -1.91 -8.68
CA LEU A 95 10.28 -0.51 -9.12
C LEU A 95 10.05 0.49 -7.99
N PHE A 96 9.61 0.01 -6.82
CA PHE A 96 9.51 0.83 -5.62
C PHE A 96 10.91 1.07 -5.04
N GLU A 97 11.21 2.32 -4.72
CA GLU A 97 12.50 2.69 -4.16
C GLU A 97 12.82 1.91 -2.88
N GLY A 98 14.03 1.35 -2.81
CA GLY A 98 14.50 0.58 -1.66
C GLY A 98 13.99 -0.86 -1.59
N ILE A 99 13.14 -1.30 -2.52
CA ILE A 99 12.71 -2.70 -2.64
C ILE A 99 13.59 -3.37 -3.69
N GLY A 100 14.64 -4.09 -3.26
CA GLY A 100 15.40 -4.97 -4.16
C GLY A 100 16.89 -4.70 -4.34
N LEU A 101 17.53 -3.84 -3.54
CA LEU A 101 18.99 -3.78 -3.42
C LEU A 101 19.39 -4.26 -2.02
N GLN A 102 19.83 -5.52 -1.94
CA GLN A 102 20.74 -6.00 -0.89
C GLN A 102 22.15 -6.04 -1.46
#